data_AF-A0AA37SQP5-F1
#
_entry.id   AF-A0AA37SQP5-F1
#
_cell.length_a   1.000
_cell.length_b   1.000
_cell.length_c   1.000
_cell.angle_alpha   90.00
_cell.angle_beta   90.00
_cell.angle_gamma   90.00
#
_symmetry.space_group_name_H-M   'P 1'
#
loop_
_entity.id
_entity.type
_entity.pdbx_description
1 polymer ?
#
loop_
_entity_poly.entity_id
_entity_poly.type
_entity_poly.pdbx_seq_one_letter_code
_entity_poly.pdbx_strand_id
1 'polypeptide(L)'
;MYFKLLWLSIVLSFICCKSEVKENTISISEESPWPITQDEVSDLSKAYDQCIPLKKSMIPGRFAVEKDGYWSIVDEKNQLYFPFEYDTIIYNSSLFALKKGLEYEVYDTSRNFIMAIKGKELRPVMSNFFASVKNEKLALFNPNGFMIRDYEFDNLSGPIDESYFLGFKNGSWAAYDLIGEELDSNARATSAVKFLTEYKVGLKSYGPLQIGMNKTQIESVLGFNLTELYKGETCSIYSLGNDFLDVQLMINSTVGKALLERIYIKTHGIATKSGIGIGSLKEDVLDAYGVKIEEMPNKYDTLAQDLFYVPSDRKDRNYRLNFLYKNGKIDAYSIGRLPSIEYVEGCF
;
A
#
# COMPACT_ATOMS: atom_id res chain seq x y z
N MET A 1 31.97 -30.31 53.27
CA MET A 1 33.01 -29.52 52.59
C MET A 1 32.66 -29.52 51.11
N TYR A 2 32.12 -28.39 50.61
CA TYR A 2 32.36 -27.77 49.29
C TYR A 2 33.04 -28.62 48.17
N PHE A 3 32.70 -28.63 46.86
CA PHE A 3 32.23 -27.59 45.93
C PHE A 3 31.85 -28.24 44.55
N LYS A 4 30.82 -27.70 43.84
CA LYS A 4 30.50 -27.60 42.37
C LYS A 4 30.88 -28.72 41.35
N LEU A 5 30.12 -29.01 40.27
CA LEU A 5 29.49 -28.11 39.27
C LEU A 5 28.27 -28.77 38.57
N LEU A 6 27.27 -27.94 38.25
CA LEU A 6 26.13 -28.20 37.35
C LEU A 6 26.56 -28.25 35.88
N TRP A 7 25.89 -29.08 35.08
CA TRP A 7 25.48 -28.75 33.70
C TRP A 7 24.00 -29.15 33.52
N LEU A 8 23.17 -28.16 33.17
CA LEU A 8 21.73 -28.29 32.96
C LEU A 8 21.48 -28.18 31.44
N SER A 9 20.94 -29.22 30.82
CA SER A 9 20.49 -29.18 29.42
C SER A 9 19.00 -28.83 29.39
N ILE A 10 18.68 -27.61 28.96
CA ILE A 10 17.30 -27.15 28.73
C ILE A 10 16.84 -27.69 27.37
N VAL A 11 15.84 -28.56 27.38
CA VAL A 11 15.04 -28.90 26.20
C VAL A 11 13.98 -27.83 26.05
N LEU A 12 14.18 -26.89 25.12
CA LEU A 12 13.14 -25.95 24.68
C LEU A 12 12.24 -26.67 23.68
N SER A 13 11.14 -27.20 24.19
CA SER A 13 9.99 -27.61 23.37
C SER A 13 9.35 -26.37 22.77
N PHE A 14 9.55 -26.18 21.46
CA PHE A 14 8.73 -25.29 20.64
C PHE A 14 7.30 -25.85 20.62
N ILE A 15 6.43 -25.32 21.47
CA ILE A 15 4.99 -25.47 21.30
C ILE A 15 4.59 -24.49 20.20
N CYS A 16 4.59 -25.01 18.98
CA CYS A 16 3.98 -24.37 17.82
C CYS A 16 2.46 -24.36 18.05
N CYS A 17 1.92 -23.19 18.41
CA CYS A 17 0.49 -22.99 18.43
C CYS A 17 0.01 -22.90 16.98
N LYS A 18 -0.57 -23.99 16.47
CA LYS A 18 -1.44 -23.94 15.29
C LYS A 18 -2.72 -23.21 15.69
N SER A 19 -2.86 -21.95 15.34
CA SER A 19 -4.17 -21.31 15.23
C SER A 19 -4.54 -21.19 13.75
N GLU A 20 -5.69 -21.76 13.39
CA GLU A 20 -6.39 -21.42 12.16
C GLU A 20 -6.68 -19.91 12.18
N VAL A 21 -6.23 -19.20 11.15
CA VAL A 21 -6.53 -17.79 10.95
C VAL A 21 -8.02 -17.66 10.64
N LYS A 22 -8.81 -17.15 11.59
CA LYS A 22 -10.14 -16.59 11.28
C LYS A 22 -9.95 -15.21 10.66
N GLU A 23 -10.65 -14.94 9.56
CA GLU A 23 -10.64 -13.67 8.80
C GLU A 23 -11.27 -12.48 9.57
N ASN A 24 -10.79 -12.17 10.78
CA ASN A 24 -11.07 -10.90 11.47
C ASN A 24 -9.80 -10.03 11.40
N THR A 25 -9.54 -9.48 10.22
CA THR A 25 -8.29 -8.77 9.93
C THR A 25 -8.35 -7.31 10.39
N ILE A 26 -7.34 -6.83 11.12
CA ILE A 26 -7.00 -5.41 11.09
C ILE A 26 -6.53 -5.12 9.66
N SER A 27 -7.23 -4.25 8.93
CA SER A 27 -6.69 -3.70 7.70
C SER A 27 -5.65 -2.64 8.08
N ILE A 28 -4.44 -3.11 8.33
CA ILE A 28 -3.26 -2.28 8.46
C ILE A 28 -3.00 -1.71 7.06
N SER A 29 -2.94 -0.39 6.91
CA SER A 29 -2.34 0.21 5.72
C SER A 29 -0.85 -0.16 5.73
N GLU A 30 -0.56 -1.29 5.08
CA GLU A 30 0.69 -1.96 4.73
C GLU A 30 1.94 -1.64 5.60
N GLU A 31 2.34 -2.69 6.33
CA GLU A 31 3.64 -3.07 6.91
C GLU A 31 4.35 -2.11 7.90
N SER A 32 4.69 -2.67 9.08
CA SER A 32 5.42 -2.00 10.15
C SER A 32 6.90 -2.40 10.11
N PRO A 33 7.84 -1.47 9.88
CA PRO A 33 9.25 -1.77 10.03
C PRO A 33 9.71 -1.31 11.43
N TRP A 34 10.27 -2.26 12.19
CA TRP A 34 11.13 -2.10 13.38
C TRP A 34 10.52 -2.22 14.79
N PRO A 35 11.30 -2.73 15.77
CA PRO A 35 10.77 -3.28 17.00
C PRO A 35 10.53 -2.19 18.04
N ILE A 36 9.36 -2.25 18.67
CA ILE A 36 9.16 -1.65 19.99
C ILE A 36 10.03 -2.41 20.98
N THR A 37 10.58 -1.70 21.95
CA THR A 37 11.33 -2.31 23.05
C THR A 37 10.49 -3.42 23.68
N GLN A 38 11.04 -4.63 23.67
CA GLN A 38 10.37 -5.90 24.02
C GLN A 38 9.71 -5.87 25.41
N ASP A 39 10.16 -4.95 26.28
CA ASP A 39 9.73 -4.83 27.67
C ASP A 39 8.37 -4.12 27.86
N GLU A 40 8.01 -3.13 27.03
CA GLU A 40 6.72 -2.40 27.15
C GLU A 40 5.55 -3.17 26.52
N VAL A 41 5.82 -3.88 25.41
CA VAL A 41 4.86 -4.82 24.81
C VAL A 41 4.66 -6.04 25.71
N SER A 42 5.64 -6.39 26.56
CA SER A 42 5.62 -7.59 27.41
C SER A 42 4.47 -7.62 28.41
N ASP A 43 4.05 -6.47 28.97
CA ASP A 43 2.99 -6.44 29.97
C ASP A 43 1.60 -6.32 29.34
N LEU A 44 1.46 -5.55 28.25
CA LEU A 44 0.21 -5.50 27.48
C LEU A 44 -0.10 -6.83 26.80
N SER A 45 0.92 -7.51 26.24
CA SER A 45 0.75 -8.82 25.59
C SER A 45 0.34 -9.95 26.54
N LYS A 46 0.44 -9.77 27.86
CA LYS A 46 -0.12 -10.71 28.85
C LYS A 46 -1.60 -10.46 29.14
N ALA A 47 -2.09 -9.27 28.86
CA ALA A 47 -3.46 -8.85 29.19
C ALA A 47 -4.47 -9.11 28.06
N TYR A 48 -3.97 -9.38 26.85
CA TYR A 48 -4.76 -9.43 25.62
C TYR A 48 -4.39 -10.63 24.76
N ASP A 49 -5.34 -11.09 23.95
CA ASP A 49 -5.14 -12.20 23.02
C ASP A 49 -4.18 -11.76 21.89
N GLN A 50 -4.30 -10.51 21.45
CA GLN A 50 -3.37 -9.86 20.53
C GLN A 50 -3.06 -8.43 20.96
N CYS A 51 -1.86 -7.94 20.66
CA CYS A 51 -1.44 -6.57 20.88
C CYS A 51 -0.55 -6.10 19.73
N ILE A 52 -1.02 -5.10 18.99
CA ILE A 52 -0.37 -4.58 17.80
C ILE A 52 -0.16 -3.08 18.00
N PRO A 53 1.09 -2.61 18.01
CA PRO A 53 1.34 -1.18 18.10
C PRO A 53 0.88 -0.45 16.86
N LEU A 54 0.28 0.72 17.05
CA LEU A 54 -0.06 1.61 15.96
C LEU A 54 1.20 2.34 15.47
N LYS A 55 1.24 2.70 14.18
CA LYS A 55 2.37 3.42 13.58
C LYS A 55 2.67 4.69 14.39
N LYS A 56 3.86 4.80 14.97
CA LYS A 56 4.28 5.94 15.81
C LYS A 56 4.20 7.29 15.09
N SER A 57 4.43 7.30 13.77
CA SER A 57 4.28 8.49 12.94
C SER A 57 2.84 8.95 12.75
N MET A 58 1.86 8.05 12.93
CA MET A 58 0.43 8.35 12.80
C MET A 58 -0.20 8.61 14.16
N ILE A 59 -0.09 7.64 15.08
CA ILE A 59 -0.74 7.67 16.39
C ILE A 59 0.27 7.23 17.47
N PRO A 60 1.08 8.15 18.02
CA PRO A 60 2.11 7.82 19.00
C PRO A 60 1.55 7.19 20.29
N GLY A 61 2.20 6.13 20.78
CA GLY A 61 1.91 5.53 22.09
C GLY A 61 0.52 4.89 22.17
N ARG A 62 0.03 4.31 21.07
CA ARG A 62 -1.23 3.55 21.04
C ARG A 62 -1.02 2.14 20.50
N PHE A 63 -1.87 1.24 20.97
CA PHE A 63 -1.87 -0.16 20.60
C PHE A 63 -3.31 -0.57 20.26
N ALA A 64 -3.50 -1.25 19.12
CA ALA A 64 -4.70 -2.04 18.88
C ALA A 64 -4.56 -3.35 19.65
N VAL A 65 -5.57 -3.70 20.43
CA VAL A 65 -5.58 -4.90 21.27
C VAL A 65 -6.84 -5.71 21.01
N GLU A 66 -6.72 -7.04 21.00
CA GLU A 66 -7.84 -7.96 20.87
C GLU A 66 -8.10 -8.66 22.20
N LYS A 67 -9.39 -8.78 22.55
CA LYS A 67 -9.85 -9.58 23.67
C LYS A 67 -11.18 -10.24 23.33
N ASP A 68 -11.27 -11.55 23.54
CA ASP A 68 -12.49 -12.34 23.37
C ASP A 68 -13.10 -12.19 21.94
N GLY A 69 -12.24 -12.00 20.93
CA GLY A 69 -12.63 -11.84 19.53
C GLY A 69 -13.03 -10.42 19.09
N TYR A 70 -12.92 -9.44 19.99
CA TYR A 70 -13.21 -8.03 19.71
C TYR A 70 -11.98 -7.15 19.89
N TRP A 71 -11.91 -6.09 19.11
CA TRP A 71 -10.81 -5.14 19.09
C TRP A 71 -11.11 -3.88 19.91
N SER A 72 -10.06 -3.30 20.48
CA SER A 72 -10.05 -1.97 21.08
C SER A 72 -8.69 -1.28 20.86
N ILE A 73 -8.57 -0.03 21.31
CA ILE A 73 -7.32 0.73 21.38
C ILE A 73 -7.00 1.03 22.84
N VAL A 74 -5.74 0.85 23.22
CA VAL A 74 -5.20 1.25 24.52
C VAL A 74 -4.00 2.18 24.36
N ASP A 75 -3.72 2.96 25.40
CA ASP A 75 -2.44 3.67 25.52
C ASP A 75 -1.36 2.84 26.23
N GLU A 76 -0.15 3.40 26.34
CA GLU A 76 1.00 2.81 27.04
C GLU A 76 0.74 2.50 28.53
N LYS A 77 -0.30 3.08 29.12
CA LYS A 77 -0.71 2.85 30.52
C LYS A 77 -1.86 1.86 30.63
N ASN A 78 -2.17 1.17 29.53
CA ASN A 78 -3.29 0.24 29.42
C ASN A 78 -4.67 0.89 29.64
N GLN A 79 -4.81 2.19 29.35
CA GLN A 79 -6.10 2.87 29.42
C GLN A 79 -6.86 2.68 28.11
N LEU A 80 -8.09 2.16 28.22
CA LEU A 80 -8.97 1.94 27.08
C LEU A 80 -9.44 3.24 26.46
N TYR A 81 -9.35 3.32 25.13
CA TYR A 81 -9.96 4.37 24.32
C TYR A 81 -11.40 4.02 23.99
N PHE A 82 -11.65 2.76 23.66
CA PHE A 82 -12.94 2.25 23.21
C PHE A 82 -13.32 0.94 23.93
N PRO A 83 -14.62 0.59 24.03
CA PRO A 83 -15.05 -0.70 24.54
C PRO A 83 -14.67 -1.86 23.59
N PHE A 84 -14.52 -3.09 24.14
CA PHE A 84 -14.29 -4.32 23.36
C PHE A 84 -15.60 -4.82 22.73
N GLU A 85 -16.06 -4.15 21.67
CA GLU A 85 -17.29 -4.52 20.94
C GLU A 85 -17.16 -4.37 19.42
N TYR A 86 -15.94 -4.17 18.93
CA TYR A 86 -15.67 -3.90 17.53
C TYR A 86 -15.00 -5.08 16.84
N ASP A 87 -15.48 -5.43 15.66
CA ASP A 87 -14.96 -6.55 14.86
C ASP A 87 -13.63 -6.19 14.19
N THR A 88 -13.40 -4.90 13.94
CA THR A 88 -12.22 -4.41 13.20
C THR A 88 -11.95 -2.95 13.54
N ILE A 89 -10.68 -2.56 13.49
CA ILE A 89 -10.25 -1.16 13.65
C ILE A 89 -9.46 -0.75 12.41
N ILE A 90 -9.86 0.36 11.82
CA ILE A 90 -9.14 1.06 10.74
C ILE A 90 -8.71 2.41 11.31
N TYR A 91 -7.48 2.84 11.02
CA TYR A 91 -6.97 4.10 11.54
C TYR A 91 -6.02 4.79 10.55
N ASN A 92 -5.91 6.10 10.70
CA ASN A 92 -4.86 6.93 10.08
C ASN A 92 -4.32 7.92 11.14
N SER A 93 -3.65 9.00 10.73
CA SER A 93 -3.08 9.99 11.67
C SER A 93 -4.11 10.80 12.46
N SER A 94 -5.39 10.78 12.05
CA SER A 94 -6.40 11.73 12.55
C SER A 94 -7.72 11.07 12.97
N LEU A 95 -7.95 9.82 12.56
CA LEU A 95 -9.26 9.18 12.66
C LEU A 95 -9.15 7.70 13.04
N PHE A 96 -10.17 7.22 13.76
CA PHE A 96 -10.44 5.82 14.01
C PHE A 96 -11.79 5.45 13.38
N ALA A 97 -11.84 4.41 12.55
CA ALA A 97 -13.07 3.82 12.05
C ALA A 97 -13.22 2.41 12.63
N LEU A 98 -14.18 2.26 13.53
CA LEU A 98 -14.42 1.06 14.32
C LEU A 98 -15.61 0.30 13.74
N LYS A 99 -15.40 -0.95 13.31
CA LYS A 99 -16.46 -1.77 12.69
C LYS A 99 -17.28 -2.47 13.76
N LYS A 100 -18.60 -2.36 13.69
CA LYS A 100 -19.56 -3.09 14.53
C LYS A 100 -20.66 -3.68 13.65
N GLY A 101 -20.57 -4.97 13.38
CA GLY A 101 -21.46 -5.67 12.45
C GLY A 101 -21.33 -5.14 11.01
N LEU A 102 -22.38 -4.44 10.55
CA LEU A 102 -22.46 -3.90 9.18
C LEU A 102 -22.22 -2.40 9.09
N GLU A 103 -21.84 -1.78 10.21
CA GLU A 103 -21.65 -0.35 10.32
C GLU A 103 -20.24 -0.05 10.84
N TYR A 104 -19.71 1.10 10.43
CA TYR A 104 -18.51 1.67 10.99
C TYR A 104 -18.86 2.94 11.76
N GLU A 105 -18.37 3.04 12.98
CA GLU A 105 -18.39 4.25 13.78
C GLU A 105 -17.05 4.98 13.62
N VAL A 106 -17.09 6.23 13.17
CA VAL A 106 -15.90 7.04 12.89
C VAL A 106 -15.71 8.06 14.01
N TYR A 107 -14.50 8.13 14.55
CA TYR A 107 -14.09 9.01 15.63
C TYR A 107 -12.83 9.78 15.24
N ASP A 108 -12.63 10.97 15.81
CA ASP A 108 -11.31 11.61 15.81
C ASP A 108 -10.36 10.97 16.84
N THR A 109 -9.09 11.36 16.81
CA THR A 109 -8.08 10.89 17.79
C THR A 109 -8.33 11.34 19.22
N SER A 110 -9.23 12.31 19.42
CA SER A 110 -9.70 12.78 20.73
C SER A 110 -10.94 11.99 21.23
N ARG A 111 -11.42 11.01 20.45
CA ARG A 111 -12.61 10.17 20.69
C ARG A 111 -13.94 10.89 20.51
N ASN A 112 -13.97 12.00 19.79
CA ASN A 112 -15.24 12.62 19.42
C ASN A 112 -15.86 11.81 18.27
N PHE A 113 -17.12 11.43 18.42
CA PHE A 113 -17.88 10.78 17.36
C PHE A 113 -18.10 11.75 16.20
N ILE A 114 -17.82 11.29 14.98
CA ILE A 114 -17.97 12.06 13.76
C ILE A 114 -19.20 11.59 13.00
N MET A 115 -19.25 10.30 12.64
CA MET A 115 -20.33 9.75 11.84
C MET A 115 -20.43 8.22 11.95
N ALA A 116 -21.55 7.67 11.47
CA ALA A 116 -21.71 6.26 11.20
C ALA A 116 -21.85 6.01 9.69
N ILE A 117 -21.11 5.04 9.17
CA ILE A 117 -21.14 4.64 7.75
C ILE A 117 -21.72 3.22 7.66
N LYS A 118 -22.81 3.06 6.93
CA LYS A 118 -23.39 1.75 6.60
C LYS A 118 -22.71 1.19 5.35
N GLY A 119 -22.02 0.06 5.46
CA GLY A 119 -21.32 -0.49 4.30
C GLY A 119 -20.37 -1.63 4.65
N LYS A 120 -20.08 -2.49 3.66
CA LYS A 120 -19.24 -3.66 3.86
C LYS A 120 -17.75 -3.31 4.00
N GLU A 121 -17.31 -2.17 3.48
CA GLU A 121 -15.90 -1.81 3.44
C GLU A 121 -15.69 -0.30 3.50
N LEU A 122 -14.68 0.08 4.28
CA LEU A 122 -14.20 1.45 4.48
C LEU A 122 -12.69 1.45 4.29
N ARG A 123 -12.19 2.39 3.49
CA ARG A 123 -10.76 2.49 3.15
C ARG A 123 -10.28 3.91 3.43
N PRO A 124 -9.13 4.11 4.11
CA PRO A 124 -8.48 5.40 4.13
C PRO A 124 -8.00 5.72 2.71
N VAL A 125 -8.22 6.96 2.25
CA VAL A 125 -7.80 7.41 0.91
C VAL A 125 -6.73 8.50 1.01
N MET A 126 -6.87 9.37 2.01
CA MET A 126 -5.96 10.49 2.31
C MET A 126 -5.84 10.62 3.82
N SER A 127 -4.92 11.46 4.32
CA SER A 127 -4.67 11.69 5.75
C SER A 127 -5.93 11.76 6.61
N ASN A 128 -6.99 12.41 6.11
CA ASN A 128 -8.24 12.62 6.86
C ASN A 128 -9.51 12.22 6.07
N PHE A 129 -9.40 11.54 4.92
CA PHE A 129 -10.55 11.18 4.09
C PHE A 129 -10.73 9.66 3.99
N PHE A 130 -11.98 9.25 3.81
CA PHE A 130 -12.35 7.85 3.67
C PHE A 130 -13.14 7.60 2.41
N ALA A 131 -12.97 6.40 1.84
CA ALA A 131 -13.88 5.87 0.85
C ALA A 131 -14.71 4.72 1.41
N SER A 132 -15.99 4.72 1.10
CA SER A 132 -16.83 3.53 1.26
C SER A 132 -17.05 2.85 -0.08
N VAL A 133 -17.07 1.52 -0.08
CA VAL A 133 -17.30 0.71 -1.29
C VAL A 133 -18.74 0.20 -1.33
N LYS A 134 -19.43 0.43 -2.44
CA LYS A 134 -20.74 -0.16 -2.75
C LYS A 134 -20.82 -0.47 -4.23
N ASN A 135 -21.21 -1.70 -4.58
CA ASN A 135 -21.29 -2.17 -5.96
C ASN A 135 -20.02 -1.87 -6.78
N GLU A 136 -18.85 -2.17 -6.20
CA GLU A 136 -17.52 -1.92 -6.78
C GLU A 136 -17.17 -0.44 -7.05
N LYS A 137 -18.03 0.48 -6.62
CA LYS A 137 -17.80 1.92 -6.71
C LYS A 137 -17.50 2.53 -5.35
N LEU A 138 -16.71 3.60 -5.36
CA LEU A 138 -16.23 4.33 -4.19
C LEU A 138 -16.98 5.66 -4.03
N ALA A 139 -17.49 5.91 -2.83
CA ALA A 139 -17.94 7.23 -2.38
C ALA A 139 -16.89 7.83 -1.45
N LEU A 140 -16.56 9.11 -1.62
CA LEU A 140 -15.57 9.82 -0.78
C LEU A 140 -16.28 10.59 0.34
N PHE A 141 -15.75 10.51 1.55
CA PHE A 141 -16.22 11.23 2.73
C PHE A 141 -15.09 12.10 3.29
N ASN A 142 -15.44 13.32 3.67
CA ASN A 142 -14.52 14.24 4.33
C ASN A 142 -14.40 13.91 5.84
N PRO A 143 -13.47 14.57 6.56
CA PRO A 143 -13.21 14.28 7.97
C PRO A 143 -14.40 14.56 8.88
N ASN A 144 -15.35 15.40 8.45
CA ASN A 144 -16.57 15.72 9.19
C ASN A 144 -17.72 14.76 8.85
N GLY A 145 -17.47 13.77 8.00
CA GLY A 145 -18.45 12.78 7.56
C GLY A 145 -19.42 13.24 6.48
N PHE A 146 -19.18 14.38 5.84
CA PHE A 146 -19.93 14.77 4.66
C PHE A 146 -19.45 13.96 3.46
N MET A 147 -20.40 13.36 2.75
CA MET A 147 -20.15 12.74 1.46
C MET A 147 -19.81 13.82 0.44
N ILE A 148 -18.64 13.71 -0.17
CA ILE A 148 -18.13 14.62 -1.18
C ILE A 148 -18.66 14.23 -2.57
N ARG A 149 -18.66 12.93 -2.88
CA ARG A 149 -19.18 12.37 -4.15
C ARG A 149 -19.77 10.97 -3.90
N ASP A 150 -20.85 10.65 -4.59
CA ASP A 150 -21.65 9.45 -4.35
C ASP A 150 -21.29 8.30 -5.31
N TYR A 151 -20.75 7.20 -4.77
CA TYR A 151 -20.45 5.90 -5.39
C TYR A 151 -20.25 5.91 -6.92
N GLU A 152 -19.37 6.75 -7.44
CA GLU A 152 -19.14 6.88 -8.89
C GLU A 152 -17.73 6.48 -9.32
N PHE A 153 -16.77 6.46 -8.39
CA PHE A 153 -15.37 6.21 -8.69
C PHE A 153 -15.03 4.73 -8.69
N ASP A 154 -14.27 4.31 -9.69
CA ASP A 154 -13.63 2.99 -9.77
C ASP A 154 -12.36 2.94 -8.90
N ASN A 155 -11.65 4.07 -8.78
CA ASN A 155 -10.52 4.23 -7.88
C ASN A 155 -10.38 5.68 -7.38
N LEU A 156 -9.72 5.87 -6.23
CA LEU A 156 -9.44 7.17 -5.63
C LEU A 156 -7.98 7.26 -5.20
N SER A 157 -7.38 8.44 -5.30
CA SER A 157 -6.02 8.69 -4.83
C SER A 157 -5.89 10.14 -4.33
N GLY A 158 -5.21 10.34 -3.20
CA GLY A 158 -4.89 11.68 -2.67
C GLY A 158 -3.67 12.31 -3.34
N PRO A 159 -3.56 13.65 -3.39
CA PRO A 159 -2.35 14.32 -3.79
C PRO A 159 -1.47 14.68 -2.60
N ILE A 160 -0.21 14.91 -2.93
CA ILE A 160 0.93 15.23 -2.06
C ILE A 160 0.69 16.47 -1.17
N ASP A 161 -0.16 17.41 -1.61
CA ASP A 161 -0.38 18.70 -0.95
C ASP A 161 -1.78 18.86 -0.34
N GLU A 162 -2.57 17.78 -0.30
CA GLU A 162 -3.93 17.75 0.26
C GLU A 162 -4.90 18.80 -0.33
N SER A 163 -4.63 19.38 -1.51
CA SER A 163 -5.46 20.46 -2.09
C SER A 163 -6.54 20.00 -3.06
N TYR A 164 -6.46 18.76 -3.55
CA TYR A 164 -7.43 18.10 -4.44
C TYR A 164 -7.49 16.61 -4.12
N PHE A 165 -8.21 15.82 -4.91
CA PHE A 165 -8.09 14.36 -4.98
C PHE A 165 -8.24 13.90 -6.43
N LEU A 166 -7.75 12.71 -6.72
CA LEU A 166 -7.85 12.08 -8.02
C LEU A 166 -8.92 11.01 -7.97
N GLY A 167 -9.86 11.08 -8.90
CA GLY A 167 -10.90 10.07 -9.08
C GLY A 167 -10.77 9.41 -10.43
N PHE A 168 -10.65 8.08 -10.43
CA PHE A 168 -10.72 7.26 -11.64
C PHE A 168 -12.18 6.88 -11.86
N LYS A 169 -12.75 7.30 -12.99
CA LYS A 169 -14.09 6.89 -13.42
C LYS A 169 -14.15 6.87 -14.95
N ASN A 170 -14.97 5.99 -15.51
CA ASN A 170 -15.18 5.89 -16.96
C ASN A 170 -13.86 5.71 -17.76
N GLY A 171 -12.87 5.03 -17.16
CA GLY A 171 -11.59 4.74 -17.82
C GLY A 171 -10.55 5.87 -17.78
N SER A 172 -10.80 6.97 -17.07
CA SER A 172 -9.88 8.11 -16.96
C SER A 172 -9.77 8.66 -15.54
N TRP A 173 -8.59 9.16 -15.18
CA TRP A 173 -8.40 9.96 -13.96
C TRP A 173 -8.79 11.42 -14.23
N ALA A 174 -9.44 12.03 -13.25
CA ALA A 174 -9.67 13.47 -13.19
C ALA A 174 -9.33 13.99 -11.78
N ALA A 175 -8.94 15.25 -11.69
CA ALA A 175 -8.70 15.92 -10.42
C ALA A 175 -9.98 16.61 -9.94
N TYR A 176 -10.23 16.58 -8.64
CA TYR A 176 -11.39 17.17 -7.98
C TYR A 176 -10.92 17.98 -6.79
N ASP A 177 -11.50 19.14 -6.51
CA ASP A 177 -11.23 19.81 -5.24
C ASP A 177 -11.82 19.02 -4.05
N LEU A 178 -11.51 19.46 -2.83
CA LEU A 178 -11.96 18.78 -1.60
C LEU A 178 -13.46 18.87 -1.33
N ILE A 179 -14.21 19.66 -2.11
CA ILE A 179 -15.68 19.70 -2.06
C ILE A 179 -16.31 18.86 -3.18
N GLY A 180 -15.49 18.27 -4.06
CA GLY A 180 -15.89 17.32 -5.08
C GLY A 180 -16.13 17.94 -6.45
N GLU A 181 -15.80 19.21 -6.68
CA GLU A 181 -15.91 19.82 -8.00
C GLU A 181 -14.73 19.40 -8.88
N GLU A 182 -15.03 18.97 -10.11
CA GLU A 182 -14.00 18.56 -11.06
C GLU A 182 -13.16 19.77 -11.49
N LEU A 183 -11.85 19.63 -11.41
CA LEU A 183 -10.89 20.67 -11.75
C LEU A 183 -10.57 20.60 -13.24
N ASP A 184 -10.54 21.76 -13.91
CA ASP A 184 -10.09 21.84 -15.29
C ASP A 184 -8.62 21.38 -15.38
N SER A 185 -8.42 20.29 -16.12
CA SER A 185 -7.12 19.67 -16.36
C SER A 185 -6.11 20.67 -16.94
N ASN A 186 -6.55 21.64 -17.74
CA ASN A 186 -5.64 22.62 -18.35
C ASN A 186 -5.17 23.70 -17.37
N ALA A 187 -5.98 24.03 -16.36
CA ALA A 187 -5.69 25.09 -15.39
C ALA A 187 -4.88 24.59 -14.19
N ARG A 188 -4.96 23.29 -13.85
CA ARG A 188 -4.34 22.71 -12.65
C ARG A 188 -3.69 21.34 -12.83
N ALA A 189 -3.39 20.87 -14.05
CA ALA A 189 -2.63 19.63 -14.24
C ALA A 189 -1.29 19.68 -13.48
N THR A 190 -1.30 19.11 -12.28
CA THR A 190 -0.10 18.86 -11.51
C THR A 190 0.68 17.74 -12.19
N SER A 191 1.97 17.64 -11.89
CA SER A 191 2.80 16.56 -12.41
C SER A 191 2.18 15.19 -12.13
N ALA A 192 1.58 14.96 -10.95
CA ALA A 192 0.94 13.70 -10.59
C ALA A 192 -0.23 13.31 -11.51
N VAL A 193 -1.11 14.27 -11.86
CA VAL A 193 -2.23 14.02 -12.81
C VAL A 193 -1.68 13.58 -14.16
N LYS A 194 -0.69 14.30 -14.71
CA LYS A 194 -0.10 13.97 -16.02
C LYS A 194 0.52 12.58 -16.05
N PHE A 195 1.15 12.17 -14.95
CA PHE A 195 1.65 10.81 -14.81
C PHE A 195 0.55 9.78 -14.98
N LEU A 196 -0.56 9.97 -14.29
CA LEU A 196 -1.69 9.05 -14.31
C LEU A 196 -2.50 9.04 -15.61
N THR A 197 -2.62 10.19 -16.28
CA THR A 197 -3.55 10.35 -17.42
C THR A 197 -2.86 10.34 -18.77
N GLU A 198 -1.65 10.88 -18.88
CA GLU A 198 -1.01 11.14 -20.18
C GLU A 198 0.12 10.16 -20.46
N TYR A 199 0.92 9.84 -19.44
CA TYR A 199 2.13 9.06 -19.64
C TYR A 199 1.87 7.55 -19.70
N LYS A 200 2.58 6.90 -20.63
CA LYS A 200 2.53 5.45 -20.82
C LYS A 200 3.81 4.79 -20.35
N VAL A 201 3.70 3.53 -19.97
CA VAL A 201 4.82 2.70 -19.52
C VAL A 201 5.43 1.97 -20.71
N GLY A 202 6.71 2.21 -20.96
CA GLY A 202 7.54 1.44 -21.87
C GLY A 202 8.52 0.55 -21.10
N LEU A 203 9.28 -0.29 -21.80
CA LEU A 203 10.21 -1.24 -21.17
C LEU A 203 11.26 -0.61 -20.23
N LYS A 204 11.60 0.66 -20.43
CA LYS A 204 12.68 1.36 -19.69
C LYS A 204 12.23 2.69 -19.07
N SER A 205 10.97 3.05 -19.20
CA SER A 205 10.50 4.40 -18.84
C SER A 205 9.02 4.43 -18.51
N TYR A 206 8.65 5.34 -17.63
CA TYR A 206 7.27 5.75 -17.38
C TYR A 206 7.21 7.28 -17.52
N GLY A 207 6.65 7.75 -18.64
CA GLY A 207 6.72 9.16 -18.99
C GLY A 207 8.17 9.67 -19.03
N PRO A 208 8.52 10.76 -18.31
CA PRO A 208 9.88 11.27 -18.24
C PRO A 208 10.80 10.46 -17.32
N LEU A 209 10.27 9.55 -16.48
CA LEU A 209 11.09 8.69 -15.64
C LEU A 209 11.78 7.63 -16.48
N GLN A 210 13.08 7.45 -16.24
CA GLN A 210 13.89 6.43 -16.92
C GLN A 210 14.63 5.57 -15.93
N ILE A 211 14.63 4.26 -16.18
CA ILE A 211 15.47 3.33 -15.42
C ILE A 211 16.93 3.75 -15.57
N GLY A 212 17.62 3.97 -14.44
CA GLY A 212 18.97 4.50 -14.37
C GLY A 212 19.07 5.97 -13.95
N MET A 213 17.96 6.67 -13.69
CA MET A 213 18.01 8.01 -13.07
C MET A 213 18.32 7.91 -11.56
N ASN A 214 19.00 8.90 -10.99
CA ASN A 214 19.12 9.05 -9.54
C ASN A 214 17.94 9.83 -8.95
N LYS A 215 17.81 9.84 -7.61
CA LYS A 215 16.71 10.53 -6.88
C LYS A 215 16.56 12.00 -7.30
N THR A 216 17.66 12.75 -7.33
CA THR A 216 17.64 14.18 -7.68
C THR A 216 17.16 14.43 -9.11
N GLN A 217 17.59 13.59 -10.06
CA GLN A 217 17.11 13.66 -11.43
C GLN A 217 15.62 13.38 -11.52
N ILE A 218 15.14 12.38 -10.78
CA ILE A 218 13.72 12.02 -10.70
C ILE A 218 12.92 13.20 -10.16
N GLU A 219 13.28 13.72 -8.99
CA GLU A 219 12.58 14.84 -8.36
C GLU A 219 12.58 16.09 -9.27
N SER A 220 13.68 16.33 -10.00
CA SER A 220 13.77 17.42 -10.96
C SER A 220 12.82 17.26 -12.15
N VAL A 221 12.64 16.04 -12.70
CA VAL A 221 11.71 15.83 -13.82
C VAL A 221 10.25 15.75 -13.35
N LEU A 222 10.03 15.39 -12.09
CA LEU A 222 8.71 15.37 -11.46
C LEU A 222 8.26 16.76 -11.02
N GLY A 223 9.20 17.63 -10.62
CA GLY A 223 8.87 18.92 -10.01
C GLY A 223 8.37 18.80 -8.56
N PHE A 224 8.54 17.64 -7.92
CA PHE A 224 8.22 17.40 -6.52
C PHE A 224 9.15 16.33 -5.92
N ASN A 225 9.22 16.28 -4.59
CA ASN A 225 10.08 15.35 -3.87
C ASN A 225 9.46 13.96 -3.75
N LEU A 226 10.28 12.92 -3.82
CA LEU A 226 9.87 11.55 -3.54
C LEU A 226 9.73 11.33 -2.02
N THR A 227 8.79 10.49 -1.64
CA THR A 227 8.63 10.02 -0.26
C THR A 227 9.34 8.68 -0.09
N GLU A 228 10.26 8.57 0.87
CA GLU A 228 10.92 7.30 1.19
C GLU A 228 9.93 6.42 1.98
N LEU A 229 9.54 5.29 1.38
CA LEU A 229 8.66 4.30 2.02
C LEU A 229 9.47 3.27 2.81
N TYR A 230 10.65 2.92 2.30
CA TYR A 230 11.51 1.94 2.91
C TYR A 230 12.98 2.25 2.58
N LYS A 231 13.85 2.03 3.57
CA LYS A 231 15.30 2.15 3.42
C LYS A 231 15.96 0.87 3.90
N GLY A 232 16.44 0.08 2.94
CA GLY A 232 17.25 -1.10 3.17
C GLY A 232 18.73 -0.82 2.99
N GLU A 233 19.55 -1.83 3.27
CA GLU A 233 21.00 -1.77 3.10
C GLU A 233 21.39 -1.64 1.62
N THR A 234 20.71 -2.40 0.74
CA THR A 234 21.07 -2.44 -0.69
C THR A 234 20.18 -1.58 -1.59
N CYS A 235 18.97 -1.22 -1.16
CA CYS A 235 18.10 -0.27 -1.86
C CYS A 235 17.09 0.43 -0.96
N SER A 236 16.51 1.51 -1.47
CA SER A 236 15.37 2.20 -0.90
C SER A 236 14.18 2.14 -1.86
N ILE A 237 12.97 2.07 -1.30
CA ILE A 237 11.71 2.19 -2.04
C ILE A 237 11.13 3.58 -1.78
N TYR A 238 10.70 4.23 -2.86
CA TYR A 238 10.08 5.54 -2.83
C TYR A 238 8.73 5.53 -3.54
N SER A 239 7.78 6.35 -3.09
CA SER A 239 6.56 6.66 -3.85
C SER A 239 6.67 8.03 -4.53
N LEU A 240 5.75 8.29 -5.47
CA LEU A 240 5.58 9.62 -6.08
C LEU A 240 4.86 10.59 -5.11
N GLY A 241 5.43 10.79 -3.92
CA GLY A 241 4.86 11.57 -2.82
C GLY A 241 4.09 10.73 -1.79
N ASN A 242 3.56 11.36 -0.75
CA ASN A 242 3.01 10.67 0.43
C ASN A 242 1.77 9.81 0.13
N ASP A 243 0.95 10.23 -0.83
CA ASP A 243 -0.39 9.65 -1.06
C ASP A 243 -0.47 8.80 -2.34
N PHE A 244 0.64 8.67 -3.07
CA PHE A 244 0.73 7.87 -4.29
C PHE A 244 1.54 6.58 -4.11
N LEU A 245 1.09 5.77 -3.15
CA LEU A 245 1.77 4.54 -2.71
C LEU A 245 1.74 3.42 -3.77
N ASP A 246 0.79 3.49 -4.70
CA ASP A 246 0.59 2.45 -5.72
C ASP A 246 1.56 2.55 -6.92
N VAL A 247 2.40 3.59 -6.97
CA VAL A 247 3.57 3.61 -7.85
C VAL A 247 4.83 3.77 -7.04
N GLN A 248 5.64 2.72 -7.09
CA GLN A 248 6.83 2.60 -6.26
C GLN A 248 8.09 2.54 -7.14
N LEU A 249 9.11 3.27 -6.70
CA LEU A 249 10.41 3.40 -7.32
C LEU A 249 11.45 2.72 -6.44
N MET A 250 12.09 1.69 -6.97
CA MET A 250 13.20 1.03 -6.29
C MET A 250 14.51 1.66 -6.77
N ILE A 251 15.20 2.35 -5.87
CA ILE A 251 16.50 2.98 -6.13
C ILE A 251 17.56 2.22 -5.34
N ASN A 252 18.64 1.79 -5.99
CA ASN A 252 19.73 1.11 -5.28
C ASN A 252 20.40 2.06 -4.26
N SER A 253 20.98 1.51 -3.19
CA SER A 253 21.62 2.26 -2.10
C SER A 253 23.14 2.37 -2.27
N THR A 254 23.68 2.01 -3.45
CA THR A 254 25.13 2.07 -3.68
C THR A 254 25.60 3.51 -3.71
N VAL A 255 26.45 3.91 -2.77
CA VAL A 255 27.00 5.27 -2.66
C VAL A 255 27.64 5.68 -3.98
N GLY A 256 27.20 6.82 -4.54
CA GLY A 256 27.67 7.33 -5.84
C GLY A 256 27.08 6.64 -7.08
N LYS A 257 26.23 5.63 -6.91
CA LYS A 257 25.51 4.91 -8.00
C LYS A 257 24.04 4.62 -7.65
N ALA A 258 23.44 5.40 -6.76
CA ALA A 258 22.04 5.28 -6.37
C ALA A 258 21.12 5.56 -7.55
N LEU A 259 20.76 4.51 -8.30
CA LEU A 259 20.01 4.59 -9.54
C LEU A 259 18.69 3.83 -9.44
N LEU A 260 17.68 4.32 -10.14
CA LEU A 260 16.38 3.68 -10.32
C LEU A 260 16.55 2.38 -11.08
N GLU A 261 16.20 1.26 -10.44
CA GLU A 261 16.31 -0.08 -11.02
C GLU A 261 14.95 -0.66 -11.44
N ARG A 262 13.87 -0.24 -10.77
CA ARG A 262 12.51 -0.76 -11.00
C ARG A 262 11.43 0.29 -10.72
N ILE A 263 10.39 0.27 -11.55
CA ILE A 263 9.13 0.98 -11.32
C ILE A 263 8.04 -0.08 -11.19
N TYR A 264 7.33 -0.08 -10.07
CA TYR A 264 6.21 -0.96 -9.76
C TYR A 264 4.91 -0.16 -9.76
N ILE A 265 3.84 -0.74 -10.30
CA ILE A 265 2.54 -0.09 -10.53
C ILE A 265 1.43 -1.05 -10.08
N LYS A 266 0.56 -0.56 -9.20
CA LYS A 266 -0.60 -1.29 -8.64
C LYS A 266 -1.91 -0.47 -8.73
N THR A 267 -1.91 0.61 -9.52
CA THR A 267 -3.10 1.47 -9.68
C THR A 267 -3.65 1.48 -11.10
N HIS A 268 -4.97 1.63 -11.21
CA HIS A 268 -5.68 1.73 -12.48
C HIS A 268 -5.31 3.00 -13.27
N GLY A 269 -5.69 3.03 -14.56
CA GLY A 269 -5.51 4.20 -15.44
C GLY A 269 -4.11 4.36 -16.03
N ILE A 270 -3.08 3.76 -15.43
CA ILE A 270 -1.74 3.70 -16.03
C ILE A 270 -1.65 2.46 -16.94
N ALA A 271 -1.43 2.70 -18.23
CA ALA A 271 -1.26 1.62 -19.22
C ALA A 271 0.15 1.60 -19.80
N THR A 272 0.58 0.42 -20.22
CA THR A 272 1.76 0.26 -21.08
C THR A 272 1.53 0.89 -22.44
N LYS A 273 2.60 1.07 -23.22
CA LYS A 273 2.50 1.51 -24.62
C LYS A 273 1.66 0.56 -25.49
N SER A 274 1.53 -0.70 -25.08
CA SER A 274 0.69 -1.69 -25.76
C SER A 274 -0.76 -1.71 -25.24
N GLY A 275 -1.12 -0.84 -24.30
CA GLY A 275 -2.49 -0.72 -23.78
C GLY A 275 -2.82 -1.60 -22.58
N ILE A 276 -1.87 -2.39 -22.07
CA ILE A 276 -2.10 -3.25 -20.91
C ILE A 276 -2.01 -2.45 -19.62
N GLY A 277 -2.97 -2.63 -18.72
CA GLY A 277 -2.98 -1.99 -17.41
C GLY A 277 -3.62 -2.87 -16.34
N ILE A 278 -3.79 -2.32 -15.15
CA ILE A 278 -4.50 -3.01 -14.06
C ILE A 278 -5.95 -3.28 -14.48
N GLY A 279 -6.38 -4.53 -14.32
CA GLY A 279 -7.68 -5.02 -14.75
C GLY A 279 -7.72 -5.68 -16.13
N SER A 280 -6.66 -5.57 -16.95
CA SER A 280 -6.56 -6.32 -18.20
C SER A 280 -6.62 -7.83 -17.97
N LEU A 281 -7.12 -8.57 -18.94
CA LEU A 281 -7.13 -10.03 -18.92
C LEU A 281 -5.76 -10.58 -19.35
N LYS A 282 -5.51 -11.86 -19.07
CA LYS A 282 -4.28 -12.52 -19.52
C LYS A 282 -4.21 -12.59 -21.05
N GLU A 283 -5.35 -12.83 -21.68
CA GLU A 283 -5.50 -12.87 -23.13
C GLU A 283 -5.06 -11.55 -23.77
N ASP A 284 -5.41 -10.40 -23.18
CA ASP A 284 -4.97 -9.08 -23.66
C ASP A 284 -3.43 -8.98 -23.65
N VAL A 285 -2.78 -9.50 -22.60
CA VAL A 285 -1.31 -9.53 -22.49
C VAL A 285 -0.70 -10.41 -23.57
N LEU A 286 -1.27 -11.60 -23.80
CA LEU A 286 -0.80 -12.53 -24.82
C LEU A 286 -1.02 -11.98 -26.23
N ASP A 287 -2.11 -11.26 -26.49
CA ASP A 287 -2.36 -10.58 -27.76
C ASP A 287 -1.35 -9.44 -27.99
N ALA A 288 -1.01 -8.69 -26.94
CA ALA A 288 -0.09 -7.57 -27.02
C ALA A 288 1.38 -7.97 -27.19
N TYR A 289 1.81 -9.07 -26.57
CA TYR A 289 3.23 -9.44 -26.47
C TYR A 289 3.56 -10.81 -27.07
N GLY A 290 2.57 -11.68 -27.26
CA GLY A 290 2.69 -12.99 -27.90
C GLY A 290 3.71 -13.91 -27.24
N VAL A 291 4.46 -14.61 -28.08
CA VAL A 291 5.49 -15.60 -27.68
C VAL A 291 6.66 -15.02 -26.86
N LYS A 292 6.68 -13.71 -26.61
CA LYS A 292 7.69 -13.05 -25.78
C LYS A 292 7.33 -13.04 -24.30
N ILE A 293 6.14 -13.54 -23.94
CA ILE A 293 5.76 -13.75 -22.54
C ILE A 293 6.28 -15.10 -22.08
N GLU A 294 7.09 -15.08 -21.02
CA GLU A 294 7.43 -16.25 -20.22
C GLU A 294 6.56 -16.27 -18.98
N GLU A 295 5.81 -17.35 -18.78
CA GLU A 295 4.93 -17.53 -17.63
C GLU A 295 5.63 -18.31 -16.53
N MET A 296 5.50 -17.83 -15.29
CA MET A 296 6.03 -18.49 -14.11
C MET A 296 4.98 -18.51 -12.99
N PRO A 297 4.87 -19.59 -12.22
CA PRO A 297 4.11 -19.55 -10.97
C PRO A 297 4.66 -18.45 -10.06
N ASN A 298 3.79 -17.70 -9.40
CA ASN A 298 4.27 -16.71 -8.44
C ASN A 298 4.93 -17.38 -7.24
N LYS A 299 5.99 -16.75 -6.72
CA LYS A 299 6.83 -17.31 -5.64
C LYS A 299 6.08 -17.54 -4.32
N TYR A 300 5.10 -16.70 -4.00
CA TYR A 300 4.43 -16.71 -2.68
C TYR A 300 2.93 -16.99 -2.76
N ASP A 301 2.30 -16.73 -3.90
CA ASP A 301 0.87 -16.92 -4.09
C ASP A 301 0.60 -17.99 -5.15
N THR A 302 0.14 -19.15 -4.70
CA THR A 302 -0.17 -20.29 -5.59
C THR A 302 -1.33 -20.01 -6.55
N LEU A 303 -2.12 -18.96 -6.31
CA LEU A 303 -3.21 -18.53 -7.17
C LEU A 303 -2.80 -17.39 -8.12
N ALA A 304 -1.56 -16.93 -8.05
CA ALA A 304 -1.01 -15.89 -8.92
C ALA A 304 0.06 -16.43 -9.87
N GLN A 305 0.24 -15.74 -10.99
CA GLN A 305 1.25 -16.02 -12.00
C GLN A 305 1.99 -14.74 -12.37
N ASP A 306 3.30 -14.86 -12.58
CA ASP A 306 4.12 -13.80 -13.15
C ASP A 306 4.24 -14.01 -14.67
N LEU A 307 3.94 -12.97 -15.43
CA LEU A 307 4.02 -12.95 -16.90
C LEU A 307 5.16 -12.01 -17.30
N PHE A 308 6.34 -12.56 -17.56
CA PHE A 308 7.53 -11.80 -17.92
C PHE A 308 7.62 -11.59 -19.43
N TYR A 309 7.53 -10.34 -19.86
CA TYR A 309 7.94 -9.96 -21.21
C TYR A 309 9.48 -9.99 -21.32
N VAL A 310 9.98 -10.84 -22.21
CA VAL A 310 11.39 -11.02 -22.53
C VAL A 310 11.70 -10.37 -23.89
N PRO A 311 12.44 -9.24 -23.91
CA PRO A 311 12.78 -8.56 -25.15
C PRO A 311 13.73 -9.40 -26.01
N SER A 312 13.45 -9.49 -27.32
CA SER A 312 14.35 -10.17 -28.28
C SER A 312 15.58 -9.35 -28.67
N ASP A 313 15.50 -8.02 -28.52
CA ASP A 313 16.58 -7.10 -28.88
C ASP A 313 17.75 -7.20 -27.90
N ARG A 314 18.97 -7.43 -28.42
CA ARG A 314 20.18 -7.56 -27.59
C ARG A 314 20.46 -6.34 -26.69
N LYS A 315 20.10 -5.13 -27.14
CA LYS A 315 20.22 -3.88 -26.36
C LYS A 315 19.28 -3.82 -25.14
N ASP A 316 18.24 -4.65 -25.16
CA ASP A 316 17.16 -4.66 -24.17
C ASP A 316 17.17 -5.94 -23.32
N ARG A 317 18.11 -6.87 -23.59
CA ARG A 317 18.23 -8.18 -22.95
C ARG A 317 18.25 -8.17 -21.41
N ASN A 318 18.67 -7.06 -20.80
CA ASN A 318 18.76 -6.89 -19.34
C ASN A 318 17.50 -6.24 -18.74
N TYR A 319 16.46 -6.00 -19.51
CA TYR A 319 15.22 -5.40 -19.04
C TYR A 319 14.08 -6.42 -19.10
N ARG A 320 13.13 -6.28 -18.19
CA ARG A 320 11.85 -7.02 -18.23
C ARG A 320 10.69 -6.05 -18.00
N LEU A 321 9.53 -6.50 -18.42
CA LEU A 321 8.23 -6.01 -17.96
C LEU A 321 7.53 -7.24 -17.37
N ASN A 322 7.18 -7.19 -16.09
CA ASN A 322 6.50 -8.29 -15.39
C ASN A 322 5.07 -7.88 -15.07
N PHE A 323 4.09 -8.70 -15.44
CA PHE A 323 2.71 -8.56 -14.99
C PHE A 323 2.37 -9.63 -13.95
N LEU A 324 1.84 -9.20 -12.81
CA LEU A 324 1.25 -10.09 -11.82
C LEU A 324 -0.20 -10.36 -12.21
N TYR A 325 -0.48 -11.58 -12.67
CA TYR A 325 -1.81 -12.06 -12.97
C TYR A 325 -2.39 -12.78 -11.75
N LYS A 326 -3.54 -12.31 -11.27
CA LYS A 326 -4.21 -12.85 -10.08
C LYS A 326 -5.72 -12.66 -10.20
N ASN A 327 -6.49 -13.64 -9.75
CA ASN A 327 -7.96 -13.57 -9.73
C ASN A 327 -8.60 -13.20 -11.09
N GLY A 328 -8.05 -13.73 -12.20
CA GLY A 328 -8.61 -13.52 -13.54
C GLY A 328 -8.18 -12.23 -14.25
N LYS A 329 -7.33 -11.40 -13.64
CA LYS A 329 -6.90 -10.12 -14.20
C LYS A 329 -5.47 -9.74 -13.81
N ILE A 330 -4.91 -8.73 -14.48
CA ILE A 330 -3.65 -8.11 -14.06
C ILE A 330 -3.91 -7.27 -12.81
N ASP A 331 -3.21 -7.62 -11.72
CA ASP A 331 -3.34 -7.02 -10.39
C ASP A 331 -2.23 -6.00 -10.10
N ALA A 332 -1.05 -6.23 -10.68
CA ALA A 332 0.08 -5.30 -10.64
C ALA A 332 1.01 -5.52 -11.83
N TYR A 333 1.90 -4.58 -12.11
CA TYR A 333 2.99 -4.80 -13.05
C TYR A 333 4.21 -3.93 -12.75
N SER A 334 5.36 -4.30 -13.30
CA SER A 334 6.62 -3.57 -13.10
C SER A 334 7.52 -3.59 -14.33
N ILE A 335 8.33 -2.53 -14.47
CA ILE A 335 9.43 -2.46 -15.43
C ILE A 335 10.74 -2.29 -14.68
N GLY A 336 11.83 -2.84 -15.21
CA GLY A 336 13.10 -2.76 -14.53
C GLY A 336 14.22 -3.55 -15.17
N ARG A 337 15.39 -3.49 -14.53
CA ARG A 337 16.58 -4.24 -14.93
C ARG A 337 16.71 -5.54 -14.15
N LEU A 338 17.32 -6.53 -14.79
CA LEU A 338 17.82 -7.72 -14.12
C LEU A 338 19.05 -7.39 -13.25
N PRO A 339 19.20 -8.01 -12.07
CA PRO A 339 18.26 -8.93 -11.44
C PRO A 339 17.13 -8.25 -10.65
N SER A 340 17.19 -6.93 -10.42
CA SER A 340 16.28 -6.18 -9.53
C SER A 340 14.78 -6.36 -9.79
N ILE A 341 14.36 -6.56 -11.04
CA ILE A 341 12.96 -6.81 -11.40
C ILE A 341 12.44 -8.17 -10.93
N GLU A 342 13.32 -9.14 -10.66
CA GLU A 342 12.96 -10.49 -10.19
C GLU A 342 12.83 -10.56 -8.66
N TYR A 343 13.14 -9.47 -7.95
CA TYR A 343 13.09 -9.43 -6.49
C TYR A 343 11.65 -9.32 -6.00
N VAL A 344 11.10 -10.45 -5.56
CA VAL A 344 9.70 -10.53 -5.10
C VAL A 344 9.47 -9.75 -3.79
N GLU A 345 10.48 -9.69 -2.90
CA GLU A 345 10.42 -8.97 -1.61
C GLU A 345 10.80 -7.48 -1.71
N GLY A 346 11.02 -6.97 -2.92
CA GLY A 346 11.50 -5.60 -3.12
C GLY A 346 13.01 -5.48 -2.88
N CYS A 347 13.40 -4.97 -1.70
CA CYS A 347 14.80 -4.74 -1.35
C CYS A 347 15.40 -5.92 -0.58
N PHE A 348 16.66 -6.24 -0.87
CA PHE A 348 17.43 -7.26 -0.14
C PHE A 348 18.44 -6.66 0.83
#